data_AF-A0A962PRC6-F1
#
_entry.id   AF-A0A962PRC6-F1
#
_cell.length_a   1.000
_cell.length_b   1.000
_cell.length_c   1.000
_cell.angle_alpha   90.00
_cell.angle_beta   90.00
_cell.angle_gamma   90.00
#
_symmetry.space_group_name_H-M   'P 1'
#
loop_
_entity.id
_entity.type
_entity.pdbx_description
1 polymer ?
#
loop_
_entity_poly.entity_id
_entity_poly.type
_entity_poly.pdbx_seq_one_letter_code
_entity_poly.pdbx_strand_id
1 'polypeptide(L)'
;MKLTCCARFIVVMMTSINISGSVPVTGDEIDRESYYEAAADIWARGCRGDDLGDREQARFHSLARDRFYTFVMSANHAQVVGDGKKIQSLIHSLALDLHRSPGLASEWRISEFAEEGIGPMVTARLLEVRDEG
;
A
#
# COMPACT_ATOMS: atom_id res chain seq x y z
N MET A 1 -17.52 -5.75 -9.82
CA MET A 1 -16.71 -5.05 -8.78
C MET A 1 -15.47 -4.47 -9.45
N LYS A 2 -15.30 -3.14 -9.45
CA LYS A 2 -14.18 -2.48 -10.14
C LYS A 2 -12.91 -2.58 -9.29
N LEU A 3 -11.88 -3.25 -9.83
CA LEU A 3 -10.52 -3.43 -9.29
C LEU A 3 -9.70 -2.11 -9.15
N THR A 4 -10.34 -0.97 -9.06
CA THR A 4 -9.73 0.35 -9.29
C THR A 4 -8.88 0.90 -8.15
N CYS A 5 -9.02 0.41 -6.90
CA CYS A 5 -8.17 0.87 -5.79
C CYS A 5 -6.77 0.25 -5.84
N CYS A 6 -6.66 -1.06 -6.09
CA CYS A 6 -5.39 -1.77 -6.02
C CYS A 6 -4.47 -1.46 -7.22
N ALA A 7 -5.01 -1.35 -8.44
CA ALA A 7 -4.22 -1.13 -9.65
C ALA A 7 -3.57 0.27 -9.73
N ARG A 8 -4.18 1.30 -9.12
CA ARG A 8 -3.65 2.67 -9.18
C ARG A 8 -2.38 2.88 -8.34
N PHE A 9 -2.18 2.08 -7.29
CA PHE A 9 -1.05 2.29 -6.39
C PHE A 9 0.30 1.95 -7.04
N ILE A 10 0.37 0.86 -7.82
CA ILE A 10 1.61 0.46 -8.49
C ILE A 10 2.04 1.52 -9.50
N VAL A 11 1.10 2.06 -10.29
CA VAL A 11 1.38 3.13 -11.26
C VAL A 11 1.89 4.41 -10.58
N VAL A 12 1.41 4.75 -9.37
CA VAL A 12 1.84 5.96 -8.65
C VAL A 12 3.19 5.77 -7.93
N MET A 13 3.46 4.62 -7.32
CA MET A 13 4.80 4.28 -6.81
C MET A 13 5.86 4.38 -7.92
N MET A 14 5.52 3.97 -9.13
CA MET A 14 6.41 4.03 -10.30
C MET A 14 6.78 5.45 -10.73
N THR A 15 5.90 6.45 -10.57
CA THR A 15 6.24 7.85 -10.89
C THR A 15 7.09 8.53 -9.82
N SER A 16 7.05 8.04 -8.57
CA SER A 16 7.81 8.63 -7.46
C SER A 16 9.14 7.94 -7.18
N ILE A 17 9.31 6.67 -7.55
CA ILE A 17 10.60 5.97 -7.55
C ILE A 17 11.32 6.26 -8.88
N ASN A 18 11.59 7.53 -9.17
CA ASN A 18 12.64 7.93 -10.10
C ASN A 18 13.96 7.98 -9.31
N ILE A 19 14.29 6.87 -8.65
CA ILE A 19 15.63 6.70 -8.09
C ILE A 19 16.50 6.30 -9.28
N SER A 20 17.42 7.18 -9.67
CA SER A 20 18.59 6.88 -10.52
C SER A 20 19.51 5.84 -9.87
N GLY A 21 18.96 4.70 -9.47
CA GLY A 21 19.67 3.54 -8.97
C GLY A 21 19.75 2.54 -10.11
N SER A 22 20.91 2.49 -10.75
CA SER A 22 21.29 1.41 -11.66
C SER A 22 21.08 0.06 -10.96
N VAL A 23 20.03 -0.66 -11.37
CA VAL A 23 19.90 -2.08 -11.05
C VAL A 23 21.08 -2.78 -11.74
N PRO A 24 21.94 -3.52 -11.02
CA PRO A 24 23.06 -4.20 -11.65
C PRO A 24 22.51 -5.22 -12.65
N VAL A 25 22.88 -5.04 -13.92
CA VAL A 25 22.56 -5.93 -15.03
C VAL A 25 23.38 -7.19 -14.87
N THR A 26 22.83 -8.21 -14.21
CA THR A 26 23.37 -9.56 -14.25
C THR A 26 22.30 -10.49 -14.81
N GLY A 27 22.47 -10.84 -16.09
CA GLY A 27 21.99 -12.08 -16.70
C GLY A 27 20.51 -12.43 -16.51
N ASP A 28 19.67 -11.69 -17.22
CA ASP A 28 18.37 -12.06 -17.82
C ASP A 28 17.62 -10.73 -17.97
N GLU A 29 17.45 -10.27 -19.22
CA GLU A 29 16.52 -9.17 -19.52
C GLU A 29 15.10 -9.67 -19.21
N ILE A 30 14.74 -9.70 -17.93
CA ILE A 30 13.34 -9.69 -17.54
C ILE A 30 12.84 -8.34 -18.02
N ASP A 31 12.07 -8.38 -19.10
CA ASP A 31 11.35 -7.24 -19.62
C ASP A 31 10.68 -6.51 -18.45
N ARG A 32 10.95 -5.21 -18.33
CA ARG A 32 10.45 -4.38 -17.23
C ARG A 32 8.93 -4.47 -17.15
N GLU A 33 8.27 -4.57 -18.30
CA GLU A 33 6.83 -4.73 -18.41
C GLU A 33 6.35 -6.03 -17.74
N SER A 34 7.01 -7.17 -18.02
CA SER A 34 6.73 -8.46 -17.37
C SER A 34 6.93 -8.43 -15.84
N TYR A 35 7.96 -7.73 -15.36
CA TYR A 35 8.17 -7.54 -13.92
C TYR A 35 7.02 -6.75 -13.27
N TYR A 36 6.51 -5.74 -13.96
CA TYR A 36 5.44 -4.88 -13.47
C TYR A 36 4.08 -5.57 -13.47
N GLU A 37 3.78 -6.35 -14.50
CA GLU A 37 2.58 -7.19 -14.55
C GLU A 37 2.58 -8.20 -13.39
N ALA A 38 3.72 -8.85 -13.12
CA ALA A 38 3.86 -9.77 -12.01
C ALA A 38 3.65 -9.09 -10.65
N ALA A 39 4.18 -7.87 -10.45
CA ALA A 39 3.95 -7.11 -9.22
C ALA A 39 2.48 -6.71 -9.06
N ALA A 40 1.80 -6.35 -10.16
CA ALA A 40 0.39 -6.00 -10.16
C ALA A 40 -0.52 -7.18 -9.85
N ASP A 41 -0.21 -8.37 -10.39
CA ASP A 41 -0.93 -9.59 -10.06
C ASP A 41 -0.75 -9.97 -8.58
N ILE A 42 0.50 -10.01 -8.09
CA ILE A 42 0.81 -10.32 -6.68
C ILE A 42 0.08 -9.35 -5.74
N TRP A 43 0.11 -8.05 -6.03
CA TRP A 43 -0.61 -7.05 -5.24
C TRP A 43 -2.11 -7.28 -5.25
N ALA A 44 -2.70 -7.53 -6.42
CA ALA A 44 -4.14 -7.74 -6.53
C ALA A 44 -4.60 -9.00 -5.77
N ARG A 45 -3.86 -10.10 -5.88
CA ARG A 45 -4.10 -11.35 -5.15
C ARG A 45 -3.90 -11.17 -3.65
N GLY A 46 -2.79 -10.57 -3.23
CA GLY A 46 -2.51 -10.27 -1.84
C GLY A 46 -3.56 -9.37 -1.20
N CYS A 47 -4.03 -8.32 -1.88
CA CYS A 47 -5.10 -7.46 -1.37
C CYS A 47 -6.41 -8.24 -1.12
N ARG A 48 -6.74 -9.21 -1.96
CA ARG A 48 -7.91 -10.10 -1.77
C ARG A 48 -7.73 -11.10 -0.63
N GLY A 49 -6.50 -11.33 -0.18
CA GLY A 49 -6.17 -12.40 0.76
C GLY A 49 -6.16 -13.77 0.09
N ASP A 50 -5.89 -13.83 -1.22
CA ASP A 50 -5.69 -15.10 -1.93
C ASP A 50 -4.43 -15.78 -1.39
N ASP A 51 -4.37 -17.11 -1.50
CA ASP A 51 -3.18 -17.87 -1.11
C ASP A 51 -2.02 -17.54 -2.07
N LEU A 52 -0.90 -17.11 -1.50
CA LEU A 52 0.32 -16.73 -2.20
C LEU A 52 1.42 -17.72 -1.80
N GLY A 53 2.20 -18.20 -2.77
CA GLY A 53 3.39 -18.97 -2.43
C GLY A 53 4.40 -18.10 -1.66
N ASP A 54 5.29 -18.69 -0.87
CA ASP A 54 6.22 -17.98 0.02
C ASP A 54 6.93 -16.78 -0.62
N ARG A 55 7.40 -16.94 -1.86
CA ARG A 55 8.09 -15.88 -2.60
C ARG A 55 7.15 -14.73 -2.99
N GLU A 56 5.93 -15.04 -3.36
CA GLU A 56 4.90 -14.04 -3.71
C GLU A 56 4.40 -13.33 -2.45
N GLN A 57 4.23 -14.06 -1.34
CA GLN A 57 3.85 -13.51 -0.04
C GLN A 57 4.91 -12.52 0.46
N ALA A 58 6.19 -12.86 0.39
CA ALA A 58 7.28 -11.95 0.75
C ALA A 58 7.29 -10.67 -0.12
N ARG A 59 6.97 -10.79 -1.41
CA ARG A 59 6.83 -9.65 -2.32
C ARG A 59 5.62 -8.79 -1.97
N PHE A 60 4.48 -9.40 -1.68
CA PHE A 60 3.28 -8.69 -1.25
C PHE A 60 3.52 -7.92 0.05
N HIS A 61 4.17 -8.54 1.04
CA HIS A 61 4.57 -7.88 2.28
C HIS A 61 5.44 -6.64 2.03
N SER A 62 6.45 -6.76 1.15
CA SER A 62 7.29 -5.61 0.77
C SER A 62 6.47 -4.48 0.12
N LEU A 63 5.59 -4.81 -0.82
CA LEU A 63 4.72 -3.82 -1.48
C LEU A 63 3.76 -3.14 -0.49
N ALA A 64 3.21 -3.89 0.46
CA ALA A 64 2.34 -3.36 1.51
C ALA A 64 3.12 -2.44 2.45
N ARG A 65 4.33 -2.82 2.85
CA ARG A 65 5.20 -1.98 3.66
C ARG A 65 5.51 -0.65 2.99
N ASP A 66 5.87 -0.67 1.70
CA ASP A 66 6.15 0.55 0.93
C ASP A 66 4.91 1.46 0.80
N ARG A 67 3.73 0.85 0.64
CA ARG A 67 2.44 1.57 0.65
C ARG A 67 2.22 2.33 1.95
N PHE A 68 2.44 1.66 3.08
CA PHE A 68 2.22 2.24 4.40
C PHE A 68 3.27 3.31 4.71
N TYR A 69 4.53 3.07 4.37
CA TYR A 69 5.59 4.07 4.49
C TYR A 69 5.26 5.34 3.70
N THR A 70 4.84 5.22 2.44
CA THR A 70 4.46 6.36 1.60
C THR A 70 3.28 7.15 2.19
N PHE A 71 2.30 6.43 2.76
CA PHE A 71 1.19 7.05 3.47
C PHE A 71 1.68 7.85 4.69
N VAL A 72 2.52 7.26 5.54
CA VAL A 72 3.07 7.93 6.74
C VAL A 72 3.86 9.17 6.35
N MET A 73 4.72 9.09 5.33
CA MET A 73 5.47 10.25 4.84
C MET A 73 4.55 11.37 4.34
N SER A 74 3.50 11.01 3.61
CA SER A 74 2.50 11.98 3.11
C SER A 74 1.71 12.63 4.24
N ALA A 75 1.35 11.85 5.26
CA ALA A 75 0.63 12.32 6.44
C ALA A 75 1.51 13.24 7.31
N ASN A 76 2.76 12.84 7.58
CA ASN A 76 3.73 13.64 8.32
C ASN A 76 4.00 14.97 7.61
N HIS A 77 4.16 14.95 6.28
CA HIS A 77 4.32 16.18 5.52
C HIS A 77 3.08 17.09 5.65
N ALA A 78 1.86 16.53 5.56
CA ALA A 78 0.63 17.28 5.75
C ALA A 78 0.51 17.87 7.18
N GLN A 79 0.98 17.15 8.20
CA GLN A 79 1.06 17.66 9.58
C GLN A 79 2.02 18.85 9.70
N VAL A 80 3.22 18.75 9.12
CA VAL A 80 4.22 19.83 9.15
C VAL A 80 3.69 21.12 8.52
N VAL A 81 2.94 21.01 7.43
CA VAL A 81 2.36 22.19 6.74
C VAL A 81 0.98 22.62 7.30
N GLY A 82 0.46 21.92 8.31
CA GLY A 82 -0.81 22.24 8.97
C GLY A 82 -2.07 21.93 8.14
N ASP A 83 -2.00 21.03 7.15
CA ASP A 83 -3.13 20.69 6.29
C ASP A 83 -4.00 19.58 6.89
N GLY A 84 -4.84 19.96 7.85
CA GLY A 84 -5.77 19.06 8.53
C GLY A 84 -6.75 18.35 7.59
N LYS A 85 -7.16 18.99 6.48
CA LYS A 85 -8.09 18.38 5.51
C LYS A 85 -7.42 17.25 4.74
N LYS A 86 -6.16 17.46 4.31
CA LYS A 86 -5.39 16.41 3.64
C LYS A 86 -5.11 15.23 4.56
N ILE A 87 -4.80 15.49 5.83
CA ILE A 87 -4.64 14.42 6.83
C ILE A 87 -5.89 13.56 6.93
N GLN A 88 -7.06 14.17 7.12
CA GLN A 88 -8.33 13.44 7.22
C GLN A 88 -8.64 12.65 5.94
N SER A 89 -8.38 13.24 4.76
CA SER A 89 -8.57 12.56 3.49
C SER A 89 -7.64 11.35 3.34
N LEU A 90 -6.37 11.45 3.76
CA LEU A 90 -5.43 10.34 3.73
C LEU A 90 -5.87 9.21 4.66
N ILE A 91 -6.23 9.53 5.91
CA ILE A 91 -6.72 8.56 6.90
C ILE A 91 -7.95 7.83 6.35
N HIS A 92 -8.95 8.58 5.89
CA HIS A 92 -10.18 8.02 5.37
C HIS A 92 -9.94 7.13 4.14
N SER A 93 -9.08 7.57 3.21
CA SER A 93 -8.79 6.80 2.00
C SER A 93 -8.09 5.48 2.31
N LEU A 94 -7.10 5.50 3.23
CA LEU A 94 -6.42 4.27 3.63
C LEU A 94 -7.38 3.35 4.39
N ALA A 95 -8.19 3.87 5.31
CA ALA A 95 -9.20 3.07 6.02
C ALA A 95 -10.18 2.39 5.06
N LEU A 96 -10.64 3.09 4.01
CA LEU A 96 -11.47 2.49 2.95
C LEU A 96 -10.74 1.41 2.16
N ASP A 97 -9.47 1.62 1.81
CA ASP A 97 -8.66 0.62 1.09
C ASP A 97 -8.48 -0.65 1.93
N LEU A 98 -8.18 -0.49 3.22
CA LEU A 98 -8.06 -1.61 4.18
C LEU A 98 -9.40 -2.33 4.37
N HIS A 99 -10.50 -1.60 4.52
CA HIS A 99 -11.83 -2.20 4.64
C HIS A 99 -12.16 -3.07 3.41
N ARG A 100 -11.80 -2.62 2.21
CA ARG A 100 -12.08 -3.33 0.94
C ARG A 100 -11.10 -4.47 0.63
N SER A 101 -9.96 -4.53 1.33
CA SER A 101 -8.83 -5.39 0.98
C SER A 101 -8.38 -6.18 2.22
N PRO A 102 -8.98 -7.35 2.52
CA PRO A 102 -8.75 -8.07 3.76
C PRO A 102 -7.29 -8.50 3.95
N GLY A 103 -6.58 -8.88 2.88
CA GLY A 103 -5.15 -9.21 3.00
C GLY A 103 -4.29 -7.98 3.33
N LEU A 104 -4.60 -6.82 2.72
CA LEU A 104 -3.92 -5.57 3.06
C LEU A 104 -4.24 -5.11 4.50
N ALA A 105 -5.47 -5.32 4.98
CA ALA A 105 -5.83 -5.09 6.37
C ALA A 105 -5.11 -6.02 7.35
N SER A 106 -4.79 -7.25 6.93
CA SER A 106 -3.95 -8.14 7.72
C SER A 106 -2.53 -7.61 7.85
N GLU A 107 -1.92 -7.22 6.74
CA GLU A 107 -0.59 -6.61 6.71
C GLU A 107 -0.53 -5.33 7.54
N TRP A 108 -1.55 -4.46 7.46
CA TRP A 108 -1.63 -3.26 8.30
C TRP A 108 -1.57 -3.59 9.78
N ARG A 109 -2.41 -4.53 10.25
CA ARG A 109 -2.53 -4.89 11.68
C ARG A 109 -1.23 -5.40 12.30
N ILE A 110 -0.37 -6.03 11.51
CA ILE A 110 0.91 -6.57 11.98
C ILE A 110 2.10 -5.64 11.67
N SER A 111 1.85 -4.50 11.02
CA SER A 111 2.90 -3.56 10.65
C SER A 111 3.23 -2.59 11.79
N GLU A 112 4.49 -2.14 11.84
CA GLU A 112 4.97 -1.07 12.73
C GLU A 112 4.14 0.23 12.60
N PHE A 113 3.56 0.49 11.42
CA PHE A 113 2.81 1.71 11.13
C PHE A 113 1.44 1.77 11.79
N ALA A 114 0.88 0.65 12.25
CA ALA A 114 -0.45 0.65 12.87
C ALA A 114 -0.44 1.19 14.30
N GLU A 115 0.67 1.06 15.01
CA GLU A 115 0.81 1.42 16.42
C GLU A 115 1.41 2.83 16.62
N GLU A 116 2.11 3.36 15.60
CA GLU A 116 2.84 4.61 15.71
C GLU A 116 2.19 5.80 14.99
N GLY A 117 2.44 7.00 15.52
CA GLY A 117 2.08 8.26 14.88
C GLY A 117 0.60 8.37 14.50
N ILE A 118 0.31 8.41 13.20
CA ILE A 118 -1.05 8.54 12.68
C ILE A 118 -1.78 7.19 12.54
N GLY A 119 -1.07 6.07 12.75
CA GLY A 119 -1.59 4.72 12.65
C GLY A 119 -2.85 4.45 13.47
N PRO A 120 -2.87 4.81 14.78
CA PRO A 120 -4.06 4.63 15.61
C PRO A 120 -5.31 5.34 15.07
N MET A 121 -5.16 6.48 14.40
CA MET A 121 -6.29 7.20 13.78
C MET A 121 -6.85 6.44 12.57
N VAL A 122 -5.98 5.81 11.77
CA VAL A 122 -6.41 4.94 10.66
C VAL A 122 -7.12 3.71 11.19
N THR A 123 -6.57 3.08 12.24
CA THR A 123 -7.18 1.90 12.86
C THR A 123 -8.55 2.23 13.46
N ALA A 124 -8.69 3.37 14.14
CA ALA A 124 -9.98 3.85 14.63
C ALA A 124 -10.97 4.08 13.48
N ARG A 125 -10.54 4.79 12.42
CA ARG A 125 -11.41 5.06 11.26
C ARG A 125 -11.80 3.78 10.51
N LEU A 126 -10.93 2.77 10.47
CA LEU A 126 -11.23 1.47 9.88
C LEU A 126 -12.35 0.75 10.62
N LEU A 127 -12.44 0.89 11.95
CA LEU A 127 -13.55 0.35 12.74
C LEU A 127 -14.86 1.08 12.39
N GLU A 128 -14.85 2.41 12.32
CA GLU A 128 -16.03 3.20 11.94
C GLU A 128 -16.56 2.84 10.55
N VAL A 129 -15.67 2.68 9.57
CA VAL A 129 -16.05 2.32 8.19
C VAL A 129 -16.67 0.91 8.13
N ARG A 130 -16.35 0.01 9.05
CA ARG A 130 -16.99 -1.33 9.12
C ARG A 130 -18.42 -1.25 9.61
N ASP A 131 -18.72 -0.30 10.49
CA ASP A 131 -20.06 -0.13 11.07
C ASP A 131 -21.00 0.67 10.14
N GLU A 132 -20.44 1.39 9.15
CA GLU A 132 -21.18 2.10 8.10
C GLU A 132 -21.69 1.17 6.96
N GLY A 133 -21.38 -0.14 7.03
CA GLY A 133 -21.62 -1.14 5.96
C GLY A 133 -22.73 -2.15 6.26
#